data_AF-A0A1V4Z2R7-F1
#
_entry.id   AF-A0A1V4Z2R7-F1
#
_cell.length_a   1.000
_cell.length_b   1.000
_cell.length_c   1.000
_cell.angle_alpha   90.00
_cell.angle_beta   90.00
_cell.angle_gamma   90.00
#
_symmetry.space_group_name_H-M   'P 1'
#
loop_
_entity.id
_entity.type
_entity.pdbx_description
1 polymer ?
#
loop_
_entity_poly.entity_id
_entity_poly.type
_entity_poly.pdbx_seq_one_letter_code
_entity_poly.pdbx_strand_id
1 'polypeptide(L)'
;MMIKEIKVKSVLNKLKVQDDWFLVDYSVNPFMGCALNCVYCYIHGSKYGGEDTTTFQVKVNAPEVLYRQLKKRARRREYGFIGLGSSTDPYPPLEKDLQITRELLKIIYRFKFPVNVTTKSTLILRDLELLRKIDEKAILPPKLGNKLRHGVIVSFSFSTVDPVLAGIFEPGASTVEERLETMQKFKDEGFLVGANLMPILPFLSDSEEELDKMIKQMKDHGAEFILVGGMTLFGDKPSDCKVRYLDVLKEHFPELVPKLKNCSGILLHLLGLISINWLY
;
A
#
# COMPACT_ATOMS: atom_id res chain seq x y z
N MET A 1 -14.42 14.88 -5.67
CA MET A 1 -13.62 14.11 -6.66
C MET A 1 -14.58 13.50 -7.66
N MET A 2 -14.39 13.73 -8.97
CA MET A 2 -15.26 13.12 -10.00
C MET A 2 -14.89 11.65 -10.19
N ILE A 3 -15.88 10.77 -10.25
CA ILE A 3 -15.68 9.33 -10.53
C ILE A 3 -15.84 9.10 -12.03
N LYS A 4 -14.90 8.38 -12.63
CA LYS A 4 -14.92 8.05 -14.06
C LYS A 4 -14.72 6.55 -14.26
N GLU A 5 -15.65 5.91 -14.96
CA GLU A 5 -15.45 4.53 -15.38
C GLU A 5 -14.57 4.47 -16.63
N ILE A 6 -13.61 3.54 -16.63
CA ILE A 6 -12.71 3.30 -17.76
C ILE A 6 -12.59 1.80 -18.06
N LYS A 7 -12.30 1.47 -19.32
CA LYS A 7 -11.96 0.10 -19.74
C LYS A 7 -10.48 0.03 -20.09
N VAL A 8 -9.83 -1.07 -19.68
CA VAL A 8 -8.40 -1.31 -19.90
C VAL A 8 -8.16 -2.59 -20.69
N LYS A 9 -7.02 -2.65 -21.39
CA LYS A 9 -6.56 -3.86 -22.11
C LYS A 9 -5.72 -4.80 -21.24
N SER A 10 -5.16 -4.28 -20.16
CA SER A 10 -4.32 -5.02 -19.21
C SER A 10 -4.53 -4.45 -17.81
N VAL A 11 -4.51 -5.32 -16.79
CA VAL A 11 -4.56 -4.92 -15.38
C VAL A 11 -3.46 -5.58 -14.55
N LEU A 12 -2.98 -6.76 -14.97
CA LEU A 12 -1.84 -7.46 -14.39
C LEU A 12 -0.54 -7.02 -15.07
N ASN A 13 0.34 -6.38 -14.32
CA ASN A 13 1.68 -6.03 -14.77
C ASN A 13 2.72 -6.96 -14.15
N LYS A 14 3.63 -7.52 -14.95
CA LYS A 14 4.76 -8.33 -14.45
C LYS A 14 5.95 -7.42 -14.19
N LEU A 15 6.52 -7.48 -12.99
CA LEU A 15 7.73 -6.73 -12.68
C LEU A 15 8.95 -7.34 -13.39
N LYS A 16 9.94 -6.50 -13.71
CA LYS A 16 11.18 -6.95 -14.36
C LYS A 16 12.00 -7.86 -13.43
N VAL A 17 12.03 -7.48 -12.15
CA VAL A 17 12.64 -8.20 -11.03
C VAL A 17 11.58 -8.28 -9.93
N GLN A 18 11.63 -9.32 -9.11
CA GLN A 18 10.77 -9.39 -7.92
C GLN A 18 11.06 -8.17 -7.04
N ASP A 19 10.01 -7.57 -6.51
CA ASP A 19 10.16 -6.56 -5.47
C ASP A 19 10.55 -7.26 -4.17
N ASP A 20 11.75 -7.03 -3.68
CA ASP A 20 12.28 -7.71 -2.50
C ASP A 20 11.67 -7.19 -1.19
N TRP A 21 11.07 -6.00 -1.18
CA TRP A 21 10.45 -5.42 0.01
C TRP A 21 9.07 -6.02 0.25
N PHE A 22 8.26 -6.12 -0.81
CA PHE A 22 6.88 -6.60 -0.76
C PHE A 22 6.72 -8.06 -1.22
N LEU A 23 7.81 -8.69 -1.65
CA LEU A 23 7.87 -10.02 -2.26
C LEU A 23 7.06 -10.15 -3.56
N VAL A 24 6.75 -9.04 -4.25
CA VAL A 24 5.79 -9.00 -5.36
C VAL A 24 6.45 -9.33 -6.71
N ASP A 25 5.84 -10.22 -7.49
CA ASP A 25 6.24 -10.49 -8.89
C ASP A 25 5.31 -9.78 -9.90
N TYR A 26 4.06 -9.54 -9.50
CA TYR A 26 3.03 -8.92 -10.33
C TYR A 26 2.29 -7.81 -9.59
N SER A 27 2.04 -6.67 -10.23
CA SER A 27 1.18 -5.62 -9.65
C SER A 27 -0.18 -5.58 -10.33
N VAL A 28 -1.23 -5.32 -9.55
CA VAL A 28 -2.59 -5.09 -10.01
C VAL A 28 -3.15 -3.88 -9.29
N ASN A 29 -3.63 -2.89 -10.04
CA ASN A 29 -4.31 -1.72 -9.49
C ASN A 29 -5.68 -1.60 -10.18
N PRO A 30 -6.81 -1.88 -9.50
CA PRO A 30 -8.15 -1.76 -10.08
C PRO A 30 -8.57 -0.30 -10.31
N PHE A 31 -7.87 0.65 -9.70
CA PHE A 31 -8.18 2.06 -9.77
C PHE A 31 -7.02 2.86 -10.40
N MET A 32 -7.30 4.14 -10.68
CA MET A 32 -6.31 5.18 -11.00
C MET A 32 -6.69 6.44 -10.24
N GLY A 33 -5.70 7.10 -9.64
CA GLY A 33 -5.95 8.02 -8.53
C GLY A 33 -6.32 7.26 -7.25
N CYS A 34 -6.43 7.96 -6.12
CA CYS A 34 -6.74 7.32 -4.84
C CYS A 34 -7.66 8.21 -4.02
N ALA A 35 -8.80 7.65 -3.59
CA ALA A 35 -9.79 8.36 -2.78
C ALA A 35 -9.30 8.68 -1.36
N LEU A 36 -8.23 8.01 -0.88
CA LEU A 36 -7.64 8.32 0.42
C LEU A 36 -6.93 9.69 0.43
N ASN A 37 -6.50 10.18 -0.74
CA ASN A 37 -5.98 11.52 -0.98
C ASN A 37 -4.88 11.98 0.01
N CYS A 38 -3.98 11.07 0.41
CA CYS A 38 -2.88 11.42 1.31
C CYS A 38 -2.00 12.53 0.69
N VAL A 39 -1.71 13.57 1.46
CA VAL A 39 -1.03 14.79 1.00
C VAL A 39 0.31 14.50 0.33
N TYR A 40 1.08 13.59 0.94
CA TYR A 40 2.43 13.20 0.53
C TYR A 40 2.46 12.19 -0.63
N CYS A 41 1.32 11.68 -1.11
CA CYS A 41 1.29 10.49 -1.95
C CYS A 41 1.99 10.72 -3.29
N TYR A 42 2.96 9.87 -3.62
CA TYR A 42 3.79 9.99 -4.82
C TYR A 42 2.98 9.91 -6.14
N ILE A 43 1.74 9.42 -6.11
CA ILE A 43 0.89 9.38 -7.31
C ILE A 43 0.48 10.78 -7.77
N HIS A 44 0.48 11.77 -6.87
CA HIS A 44 0.18 13.15 -7.19
C HIS A 44 1.28 13.73 -8.09
N GLY A 45 0.94 13.97 -9.36
CA GLY A 45 1.83 14.51 -10.38
C GLY A 45 2.66 13.47 -11.14
N SER A 46 2.83 12.27 -10.60
CA SER A 46 3.62 11.22 -11.26
C SER A 46 2.78 10.40 -12.24
N LYS A 47 3.46 9.65 -13.11
CA LYS A 47 2.82 8.73 -14.08
C LYS A 47 1.89 7.69 -13.44
N TYR A 48 2.02 7.44 -12.12
CA TYR A 48 1.23 6.44 -11.40
C TYR A 48 -0.16 6.95 -11.01
N GLY A 49 -0.35 8.26 -10.88
CA GLY A 49 -1.67 8.88 -10.68
C GLY A 49 -2.46 9.09 -11.97
N GLY A 50 -1.80 8.97 -13.12
CA GLY A 50 -2.36 9.38 -14.42
C GLY A 50 -2.21 10.88 -14.66
N GLU A 51 -2.58 11.31 -15.86
CA GLU A 51 -2.44 12.72 -16.28
C GLU A 51 -3.52 13.63 -15.65
N ASP A 52 -4.68 13.05 -15.32
CA ASP A 52 -5.79 13.76 -14.71
C ASP A 52 -5.86 13.47 -13.22
N THR A 53 -5.37 14.42 -12.43
CA THR A 53 -5.35 14.35 -10.96
C THR A 53 -6.69 14.73 -10.32
N THR A 54 -7.69 15.11 -11.12
CA THR A 54 -9.01 15.57 -10.64
C THR A 54 -10.07 14.46 -10.65
N THR A 55 -9.79 13.34 -11.32
CA THR A 55 -10.69 12.19 -11.43
C THR A 55 -10.16 10.95 -10.72
N PHE A 56 -11.06 10.22 -10.10
CA PHE A 56 -10.82 8.85 -9.65
C PHE A 56 -11.39 7.90 -10.68
N GLN A 57 -10.51 7.08 -11.28
CA GLN A 57 -10.90 6.23 -12.39
C GLN A 57 -11.04 4.78 -11.95
N VAL A 58 -12.19 4.20 -12.27
CA VAL A 58 -12.54 2.82 -11.95
C VAL A 58 -12.35 1.97 -13.19
N LYS A 59 -11.44 0.99 -13.14
CA LYS A 59 -11.24 0.04 -14.26
C LYS A 59 -12.32 -1.03 -14.20
N VAL A 60 -13.52 -0.71 -14.67
CA VAL A 60 -14.73 -1.55 -14.50
C VAL A 60 -14.59 -2.96 -15.10
N ASN A 61 -13.76 -3.13 -16.13
CA ASN A 61 -13.48 -4.44 -16.71
C ASN A 61 -12.24 -5.14 -16.13
N ALA A 62 -11.66 -4.64 -15.04
CA ALA A 62 -10.49 -5.23 -14.40
C ALA A 62 -10.68 -6.72 -14.03
N PRO A 63 -11.82 -7.17 -13.47
CA PRO A 63 -12.04 -8.60 -13.19
C PRO A 63 -11.97 -9.46 -14.45
N GLU A 64 -12.66 -9.08 -15.53
CA GLU A 64 -12.66 -9.82 -16.79
C GLU A 64 -11.25 -9.91 -17.40
N VAL A 65 -10.50 -8.81 -17.36
CA VAL A 65 -9.12 -8.74 -17.86
C VAL A 65 -8.18 -9.58 -17.00
N LEU A 66 -8.25 -9.46 -15.66
CA LEU A 66 -7.42 -10.24 -14.74
C LEU A 66 -7.67 -11.75 -14.92
N TYR A 67 -8.92 -12.17 -15.06
CA TYR A 67 -9.27 -13.57 -15.30
C TYR A 67 -8.53 -14.13 -16.52
N ARG A 68 -8.58 -13.43 -17.65
CA ARG A 68 -7.90 -13.85 -18.88
C ARG A 68 -6.37 -13.90 -18.69
N GLN A 69 -5.80 -12.91 -18.01
CA GLN A 69 -4.37 -12.83 -17.77
C GLN A 69 -3.87 -13.94 -16.83
N LEU A 70 -4.52 -14.16 -15.69
CA LEU A 70 -4.15 -15.22 -14.75
C LEU A 70 -4.40 -16.62 -15.31
N LYS A 71 -5.46 -16.84 -16.09
CA LYS A 71 -5.67 -18.12 -16.80
C LYS A 71 -4.45 -18.47 -17.67
N LYS A 72 -3.89 -17.50 -18.38
CA LYS A 72 -2.70 -17.70 -19.23
C LYS A 72 -1.45 -17.99 -18.38
N ARG A 73 -1.23 -17.25 -17.29
CA ARG A 73 -0.09 -17.45 -16.38
C ARG A 73 -0.15 -18.80 -15.67
N ALA A 74 -1.32 -19.18 -15.14
CA ALA A 74 -1.55 -20.47 -14.50
C ALA A 74 -1.28 -21.64 -15.45
N ARG A 75 -1.73 -21.57 -16.71
CA ARG A 75 -1.43 -22.60 -17.74
C ARG A 75 0.07 -22.78 -17.98
N ARG A 76 0.86 -21.74 -17.78
CA ARG A 76 2.32 -21.75 -17.93
C ARG A 76 3.06 -22.01 -16.61
N ARG A 77 2.33 -22.22 -15.51
CA ARG A 77 2.86 -22.37 -14.15
C ARG A 77 3.74 -21.18 -13.70
N GLU A 78 3.43 -19.99 -14.20
CA GLU A 78 4.17 -18.75 -13.87
C GLU A 78 3.62 -18.11 -12.58
N TYR A 79 3.64 -18.85 -11.47
CA TYR A 79 3.17 -18.37 -10.17
C TYR A 79 4.14 -17.36 -9.55
N GLY A 80 3.58 -16.40 -8.83
CA GLY A 80 4.29 -15.28 -8.19
C GLY A 80 3.30 -14.44 -7.40
N PHE A 81 3.80 -13.68 -6.42
CA PHE A 81 2.94 -12.84 -5.59
C PHE A 81 2.34 -11.71 -6.41
N ILE A 82 1.03 -11.51 -6.23
CA ILE A 82 0.29 -10.38 -6.79
C ILE A 82 0.20 -9.30 -5.71
N GLY A 83 0.82 -8.15 -5.95
CA GLY A 83 0.70 -6.95 -5.14
C GLY A 83 -0.58 -6.18 -5.48
N LEU A 84 -1.41 -5.96 -4.47
CA LEU A 84 -2.51 -5.00 -4.44
C LEU A 84 -2.11 -3.85 -3.50
N GLY A 85 -2.38 -2.60 -3.90
CA GLY A 85 -2.01 -1.43 -3.09
C GLY A 85 -0.68 -0.78 -3.46
N SER A 86 -0.13 -1.07 -4.65
CA SER A 86 1.16 -0.49 -5.05
C SER A 86 1.05 0.98 -5.44
N SER A 87 -0.01 1.39 -6.14
CA SER A 87 -0.23 2.80 -6.54
C SER A 87 -1.56 3.38 -6.08
N THR A 88 -2.56 2.53 -5.90
CA THR A 88 -3.88 2.95 -5.41
C THR A 88 -4.27 2.01 -4.29
N ASP A 89 -4.86 2.52 -3.21
CA ASP A 89 -5.39 1.65 -2.16
C ASP A 89 -6.42 0.68 -2.78
N PRO A 90 -6.38 -0.62 -2.44
CA PRO A 90 -7.34 -1.58 -2.98
C PRO A 90 -8.72 -1.46 -2.31
N TYR A 91 -8.84 -0.74 -1.20
CA TYR A 91 -10.06 -0.57 -0.42
C TYR A 91 -10.44 0.90 -0.18
N PRO A 92 -10.55 1.75 -1.22
CA PRO A 92 -11.09 3.10 -1.07
C PRO A 92 -12.56 3.02 -0.60
N PRO A 93 -13.15 4.09 -0.04
CA PRO A 93 -14.55 4.07 0.41
C PRO A 93 -15.55 3.52 -0.62
N LEU A 94 -15.37 3.86 -1.90
CA LEU A 94 -16.22 3.39 -3.01
C LEU A 94 -16.14 1.87 -3.25
N GLU A 95 -15.07 1.19 -2.83
CA GLU A 95 -14.93 -0.26 -2.95
C GLU A 95 -15.98 -1.01 -2.12
N LYS A 96 -16.61 -0.36 -1.12
CA LYS A 96 -17.71 -0.93 -0.35
C LYS A 96 -18.85 -1.39 -1.29
N ASP A 97 -19.17 -0.57 -2.28
CA ASP A 97 -20.26 -0.81 -3.22
C ASP A 97 -19.75 -1.43 -4.54
N LEU A 98 -18.58 -1.00 -5.02
CA LEU A 98 -18.02 -1.48 -6.30
C LEU A 98 -17.58 -2.95 -6.25
N GLN A 99 -17.05 -3.40 -5.11
CA GLN A 99 -16.55 -4.77 -4.89
C GLN A 99 -15.53 -5.27 -5.93
N ILE A 100 -14.83 -4.37 -6.62
CA ILE A 100 -13.91 -4.75 -7.70
C ILE A 100 -12.73 -5.51 -7.11
N THR A 101 -12.12 -5.01 -6.03
CA THR A 101 -11.03 -5.70 -5.34
C THR A 101 -11.46 -7.07 -4.85
N ARG A 102 -12.68 -7.19 -4.30
CA ARG A 102 -13.23 -8.50 -3.90
C ARG A 102 -13.33 -9.47 -5.08
N GLU A 103 -13.80 -9.01 -6.24
CA GLU A 103 -13.82 -9.84 -7.46
C GLU A 103 -12.42 -10.22 -7.94
N LEU A 104 -11.44 -9.32 -7.85
CA LEU A 104 -10.04 -9.64 -8.14
C LEU A 104 -9.52 -10.74 -7.19
N LEU A 105 -9.79 -10.64 -5.89
CA LEU A 105 -9.40 -11.67 -4.92
C LEU A 105 -10.05 -13.04 -5.21
N LYS A 106 -11.33 -13.07 -5.62
CA LYS A 106 -11.99 -14.32 -6.06
C LYS A 106 -11.29 -14.96 -7.26
N ILE A 107 -10.83 -14.13 -8.20
CA ILE A 107 -10.09 -14.59 -9.38
C ILE A 107 -8.69 -15.08 -9.00
N ILE A 108 -7.99 -14.35 -8.12
CA ILE A 108 -6.68 -14.74 -7.57
C ILE A 108 -6.79 -16.10 -6.87
N TYR A 109 -7.80 -16.27 -6.00
CA TYR A 109 -8.11 -17.54 -5.35
C TYR A 109 -8.35 -18.66 -6.36
N ARG A 110 -9.21 -18.42 -7.37
CA ARG A 110 -9.54 -19.41 -8.40
C ARG A 110 -8.30 -19.95 -9.12
N PHE A 111 -7.34 -19.08 -9.41
CA PHE A 111 -6.10 -19.45 -10.09
C PHE A 111 -4.94 -19.75 -9.13
N LYS A 112 -5.19 -19.74 -7.81
CA LYS A 112 -4.22 -20.10 -6.75
C LYS A 112 -2.94 -19.25 -6.77
N PHE A 113 -3.06 -17.96 -7.07
CA PHE A 113 -1.92 -17.06 -6.92
C PHE A 113 -1.83 -16.57 -5.48
N PRO A 114 -0.62 -16.45 -4.91
CA PRO A 114 -0.42 -15.74 -3.67
C PRO A 114 -0.57 -14.23 -3.86
N VAL A 115 -0.88 -13.50 -2.79
CA VAL A 115 -1.19 -12.07 -2.82
C VAL A 115 -0.49 -11.33 -1.67
N ASN A 116 0.05 -10.16 -1.97
CA ASN A 116 0.43 -9.16 -0.98
C ASN A 116 -0.58 -8.01 -1.07
N VAL A 117 -1.20 -7.66 0.06
CA VAL A 117 -2.16 -6.57 0.14
C VAL A 117 -1.60 -5.48 1.05
N THR A 118 -1.37 -4.30 0.48
CA THR A 118 -1.01 -3.10 1.22
C THR A 118 -2.22 -2.16 1.27
N THR A 119 -2.62 -1.68 2.45
CA THR A 119 -3.77 -0.77 2.58
C THR A 119 -3.66 0.17 3.78
N LYS A 120 -4.48 1.23 3.78
CA LYS A 120 -4.76 2.10 4.93
C LYS A 120 -6.23 2.04 5.37
N SER A 121 -6.97 1.03 4.92
CA SER A 121 -8.42 0.95 5.07
C SER A 121 -8.83 -0.29 5.85
N THR A 122 -9.76 -0.13 6.78
CA THR A 122 -10.35 -1.24 7.55
C THR A 122 -11.30 -2.11 6.73
N LEU A 123 -11.72 -1.66 5.54
CA LEU A 123 -12.65 -2.38 4.67
C LEU A 123 -12.09 -3.74 4.19
N ILE A 124 -10.77 -3.94 4.26
CA ILE A 124 -10.13 -5.25 4.04
C ILE A 124 -10.73 -6.37 4.92
N LEU A 125 -11.26 -6.04 6.11
CA LEU A 125 -11.92 -7.01 7.00
C LEU A 125 -13.13 -7.70 6.36
N ARG A 126 -13.78 -7.08 5.37
CA ARG A 126 -14.88 -7.70 4.60
C ARG A 126 -14.43 -8.98 3.88
N ASP A 127 -13.16 -9.01 3.47
CA ASP A 127 -12.59 -10.04 2.60
C ASP A 127 -11.72 -11.04 3.37
N LEU A 128 -11.71 -10.98 4.72
CA LEU A 128 -10.93 -11.82 5.63
C LEU A 128 -11.06 -13.33 5.32
N GLU A 129 -12.28 -13.83 5.22
CA GLU A 129 -12.56 -15.24 4.93
C GLU A 129 -12.08 -15.67 3.52
N LEU A 130 -12.11 -14.76 2.55
CA LEU A 130 -11.60 -15.02 1.21
C LEU A 130 -10.07 -15.02 1.19
N LEU A 131 -9.44 -14.08 1.92
CA LEU A 131 -8.00 -14.04 2.10
C LEU A 131 -7.51 -15.31 2.79
N ARG A 132 -8.20 -15.80 3.82
CA ARG A 132 -7.83 -17.06 4.49
C ARG A 132 -7.80 -18.24 3.52
N LYS A 133 -8.80 -18.35 2.65
CA LYS A 133 -8.83 -19.36 1.58
C LYS A 133 -7.69 -19.21 0.57
N ILE A 134 -7.28 -17.98 0.28
CA ILE A 134 -6.10 -17.73 -0.58
C ILE A 134 -4.84 -18.19 0.14
N ASP A 135 -4.68 -17.84 1.42
CA ASP A 135 -3.51 -18.18 2.23
C ASP A 135 -3.28 -19.69 2.25
N GLU A 136 -4.35 -20.46 2.46
CA GLU A 136 -4.31 -21.93 2.51
C GLU A 136 -4.08 -22.61 1.15
N LYS A 137 -4.49 -22.00 0.03
CA LYS A 137 -4.59 -22.68 -1.28
C LYS A 137 -3.65 -22.14 -2.35
N ALA A 138 -2.98 -21.01 -2.10
CA ALA A 138 -2.06 -20.42 -3.04
C ALA A 138 -0.89 -21.36 -3.37
N ILE A 139 -0.42 -21.30 -4.61
CA ILE A 139 0.78 -22.00 -5.05
C ILE A 139 1.96 -21.02 -4.90
N LEU A 140 2.78 -21.25 -3.88
CA LEU A 140 3.95 -20.43 -3.62
C LEU A 140 5.07 -20.69 -4.65
N PRO A 141 5.81 -19.67 -5.09
CA PRO A 141 6.97 -19.85 -5.95
C PRO A 141 8.01 -20.79 -5.32
N PRO A 142 8.53 -21.81 -6.06
CA PRO A 142 9.49 -22.77 -5.51
C PRO A 142 10.76 -22.14 -4.91
N LYS A 143 11.16 -20.96 -5.42
CA LYS A 143 12.30 -20.18 -4.92
C LYS A 143 12.20 -19.80 -3.44
N LEU A 144 10.99 -19.79 -2.86
CA LEU A 144 10.77 -19.48 -1.45
C LEU A 144 11.04 -20.69 -0.53
N GLY A 145 11.05 -21.91 -1.08
CA GLY A 145 11.23 -23.13 -0.30
C GLY A 145 10.29 -23.20 0.90
N ASN A 146 10.83 -23.50 2.08
CA ASN A 146 10.09 -23.55 3.34
C ASN A 146 10.13 -22.23 4.14
N LYS A 147 10.69 -21.14 3.58
CA LYS A 147 10.92 -19.88 4.30
C LYS A 147 9.64 -19.07 4.51
N LEU A 148 8.65 -19.25 3.64
CA LEU A 148 7.35 -18.60 3.73
C LEU A 148 6.27 -19.66 3.58
N ARG A 149 5.31 -19.66 4.51
CA ARG A 149 4.17 -20.60 4.52
C ARG A 149 2.83 -19.92 4.20
N HIS A 150 2.85 -18.60 4.04
CA HIS A 150 1.66 -17.80 3.80
C HIS A 150 1.49 -17.48 2.31
N GLY A 151 0.31 -17.80 1.78
CA GLY A 151 -0.18 -17.36 0.47
C GLY A 151 -0.67 -15.91 0.47
N VAL A 152 -0.88 -15.32 1.65
CA VAL A 152 -1.31 -13.93 1.84
C VAL A 152 -0.33 -13.22 2.76
N ILE A 153 0.15 -12.06 2.31
CA ILE A 153 0.85 -11.09 3.15
C ILE A 153 -0.03 -9.85 3.23
N VAL A 154 -0.30 -9.35 4.43
CA VAL A 154 -1.04 -8.10 4.64
C VAL A 154 -0.13 -7.08 5.29
N SER A 155 -0.15 -5.84 4.80
CA SER A 155 0.54 -4.75 5.46
C SER A 155 -0.32 -3.50 5.54
N PHE A 156 -0.26 -2.83 6.70
CA PHE A 156 -0.97 -1.58 6.95
C PHE A 156 0.02 -0.43 6.90
N SER A 157 -0.27 0.59 6.09
CA SER A 157 0.62 1.75 5.97
C SER A 157 0.31 2.83 6.98
N PHE A 158 1.34 3.45 7.55
CA PHE A 158 1.27 4.58 8.47
C PHE A 158 2.35 5.60 8.10
N SER A 159 2.00 6.89 8.06
CA SER A 159 3.01 7.96 8.03
C SER A 159 3.41 8.45 9.43
N THR A 160 2.60 8.12 10.43
CA THR A 160 2.75 8.49 11.84
C THR A 160 1.74 7.69 12.68
N VAL A 161 1.98 7.58 13.99
CA VAL A 161 0.99 7.10 14.97
C VAL A 161 0.33 8.22 15.76
N ASP A 162 0.69 9.49 15.49
CA ASP A 162 -0.01 10.64 16.03
C ASP A 162 -1.33 10.86 15.27
N PRO A 163 -2.51 10.79 15.94
CA PRO A 163 -3.80 10.94 15.27
C PRO A 163 -4.03 12.34 14.70
N VAL A 164 -3.43 13.39 15.28
CA VAL A 164 -3.53 14.77 14.78
C VAL A 164 -2.76 14.90 13.48
N LEU A 165 -1.51 14.43 13.44
CA LEU A 165 -0.71 14.43 12.21
C LEU A 165 -1.35 13.55 11.13
N ALA A 166 -1.84 12.36 11.49
CA ALA A 166 -2.54 11.48 10.56
C ALA A 166 -3.79 12.16 9.96
N GLY A 167 -4.57 12.89 10.76
CA GLY A 167 -5.73 13.64 10.28
C GLY A 167 -5.39 14.72 9.25
N ILE A 168 -4.21 15.36 9.38
CA ILE A 168 -3.71 16.36 8.43
C ILE A 168 -3.23 15.70 7.13
N PHE A 169 -2.40 14.64 7.24
CA PHE A 169 -1.69 14.09 6.09
C PHE A 169 -2.42 12.95 5.36
N GLU A 170 -3.36 12.27 6.03
CA GLU A 170 -4.06 11.08 5.55
C GLU A 170 -5.60 11.20 5.67
N PRO A 171 -6.22 12.28 5.16
CA PRO A 171 -7.59 12.66 5.50
C PRO A 171 -8.68 11.65 5.08
N GLY A 172 -8.39 10.79 4.08
CA GLY A 172 -9.33 9.76 3.62
C GLY A 172 -8.99 8.34 4.10
N ALA A 173 -7.91 8.15 4.86
CA ALA A 173 -7.54 6.85 5.43
C ALA A 173 -8.39 6.52 6.67
N SER A 174 -8.43 5.25 7.06
CA SER A 174 -8.91 4.87 8.39
C SER A 174 -8.00 5.49 9.46
N THR A 175 -8.55 5.73 10.65
CA THR A 175 -7.76 6.31 11.75
C THR A 175 -6.57 5.41 12.10
N VAL A 176 -5.58 5.97 12.81
CA VAL A 176 -4.42 5.20 13.28
C VAL A 176 -4.88 4.01 14.12
N GLU A 177 -5.77 4.25 15.09
CA GLU A 177 -6.29 3.22 15.99
C GLU A 177 -7.01 2.11 15.23
N GLU A 178 -7.96 2.46 14.35
CA GLU A 178 -8.70 1.46 13.56
C GLU A 178 -7.76 0.60 12.69
N ARG A 179 -6.67 1.17 12.16
CA ARG A 179 -5.67 0.41 11.40
C ARG A 179 -4.85 -0.51 12.28
N LEU A 180 -4.45 -0.07 13.48
CA LEU A 180 -3.75 -0.90 14.46
C LEU A 180 -4.62 -2.07 14.94
N GLU A 181 -5.88 -1.81 15.30
CA GLU A 181 -6.85 -2.83 15.67
C GLU A 181 -7.11 -3.82 14.52
N THR A 182 -7.22 -3.31 13.29
CA THR A 182 -7.38 -4.17 12.11
C THR A 182 -6.16 -5.06 11.91
N MET A 183 -4.95 -4.52 12.08
CA MET A 183 -3.70 -5.29 12.00
C MET A 183 -3.65 -6.40 13.04
N GLN A 184 -3.99 -6.10 14.31
CA GLN A 184 -4.08 -7.08 15.38
C GLN A 184 -5.09 -8.19 15.03
N LYS A 185 -6.25 -7.83 14.48
CA LYS A 185 -7.25 -8.82 14.06
C LYS A 185 -6.74 -9.74 12.94
N PHE A 186 -5.95 -9.23 11.99
CA PHE A 186 -5.31 -10.09 11.00
C PHE A 186 -4.26 -11.02 11.63
N LYS A 187 -3.52 -10.54 12.64
CA LYS A 187 -2.59 -11.37 13.40
C LYS A 187 -3.32 -12.50 14.14
N ASP A 188 -4.43 -12.20 14.80
CA ASP A 188 -5.24 -13.16 15.56
C ASP A 188 -5.83 -14.27 14.68
N GLU A 189 -6.13 -13.94 13.42
CA GLU A 189 -6.60 -14.89 12.40
C GLU A 189 -5.45 -15.70 11.76
N GLY A 190 -4.21 -15.46 12.20
CA GLY A 190 -3.03 -16.23 11.81
C GLY A 190 -2.40 -15.82 10.48
N PHE A 191 -2.72 -14.64 9.94
CA PHE A 191 -2.06 -14.13 8.74
C PHE A 191 -0.64 -13.62 9.05
N LEU A 192 0.24 -13.72 8.05
CA LEU A 192 1.48 -12.93 8.05
C LEU A 192 1.14 -11.46 7.83
N VAL A 193 1.29 -10.68 8.90
CA VAL A 193 0.91 -9.26 8.91
C VAL A 193 2.08 -8.37 9.31
N GLY A 194 2.15 -7.18 8.73
CA GLY A 194 3.17 -6.20 9.06
C GLY A 194 2.71 -4.76 8.86
N ALA A 195 3.64 -3.84 9.05
CA ALA A 195 3.39 -2.41 8.90
C ALA A 195 4.35 -1.78 7.90
N ASN A 196 3.86 -0.80 7.16
CA ASN A 196 4.68 0.03 6.29
C ASN A 196 4.73 1.46 6.87
N LEU A 197 5.83 1.80 7.54
CA LEU A 197 6.14 3.17 7.97
C LEU A 197 6.65 3.97 6.77
N MET A 198 5.73 4.23 5.84
CA MET A 198 6.00 4.69 4.50
C MET A 198 4.90 5.68 4.06
N PRO A 199 5.20 6.99 4.00
CA PRO A 199 6.52 7.60 4.24
C PRO A 199 6.79 7.89 5.72
N ILE A 200 8.06 7.92 6.09
CA ILE A 200 8.55 8.73 7.19
C ILE A 200 8.48 10.22 6.78
N LEU A 201 7.73 11.01 7.54
CA LEU A 201 7.49 12.44 7.30
C LEU A 201 8.68 13.27 7.82
N PRO A 202 9.42 13.98 6.94
CA PRO A 202 10.56 14.79 7.35
C PRO A 202 10.18 15.85 8.38
N PHE A 203 10.97 15.91 9.45
CA PHE A 203 10.82 16.77 10.64
C PHE A 203 9.55 16.58 11.47
N LEU A 204 8.73 15.58 11.15
CA LEU A 204 7.44 15.33 11.82
C LEU A 204 7.36 13.93 12.42
N SER A 205 7.92 12.92 11.75
CA SER A 205 7.90 11.53 12.22
C SER A 205 9.26 10.82 12.03
N ASP A 206 10.33 11.59 11.85
CA ASP A 206 11.67 11.12 11.50
C ASP A 206 12.70 11.23 12.65
N SER A 207 12.27 11.68 13.84
CA SER A 207 13.08 11.60 15.05
C SER A 207 13.20 10.14 15.52
N GLU A 208 14.30 9.83 16.22
CA GLU A 208 14.48 8.50 16.84
C GLU A 208 13.33 8.16 17.80
N GLU A 209 12.85 9.13 18.59
CA GLU A 209 11.73 8.94 19.51
C GLU A 209 10.42 8.58 18.78
N GLU A 210 10.09 9.27 17.69
CA GLU A 210 8.88 8.96 16.90
C GLU A 210 9.01 7.62 16.18
N LEU A 211 10.20 7.27 15.66
CA LEU A 211 10.45 5.97 15.05
C LEU A 211 10.31 4.84 16.07
N ASP A 212 10.89 4.98 17.27
CA ASP A 212 10.78 4.00 18.34
C ASP A 212 9.33 3.82 18.79
N LYS A 213 8.60 4.92 18.95
CA LYS A 213 7.17 4.91 19.28
C LYS A 213 6.35 4.19 18.21
N MET A 214 6.56 4.50 16.93
CA MET A 214 5.87 3.83 15.83
C MET A 214 6.19 2.33 15.80
N ILE A 215 7.48 1.96 15.85
CA ILE A 215 7.91 0.56 15.83
C ILE A 215 7.32 -0.21 17.01
N LYS A 216 7.33 0.38 18.22
CA LYS A 216 6.71 -0.21 19.40
C LYS A 216 5.22 -0.43 19.20
N GLN A 217 4.48 0.57 18.72
CA GLN A 217 3.04 0.45 18.44
C GLN A 217 2.75 -0.65 17.41
N MET A 218 3.54 -0.74 16.34
CA MET A 218 3.36 -1.80 15.34
C MET A 218 3.57 -3.18 15.95
N LYS A 219 4.63 -3.35 16.75
CA LYS A 219 4.94 -4.60 17.45
C LYS A 219 3.86 -4.98 18.46
N ASP A 220 3.39 -4.03 19.26
CA ASP A 220 2.34 -4.26 20.25
C ASP A 220 1.01 -4.71 19.62
N HIS A 221 0.78 -4.36 18.35
CA HIS A 221 -0.41 -4.72 17.55
C HIS A 221 -0.15 -5.85 16.53
N GLY A 222 0.86 -6.69 16.79
CA GLY A 222 1.05 -7.95 16.08
C GLY A 222 1.78 -7.87 14.74
N ALA A 223 2.40 -6.73 14.39
CA ALA A 223 3.25 -6.66 13.20
C ALA A 223 4.46 -7.61 13.33
N GLU A 224 4.61 -8.51 12.37
CA GLU A 224 5.73 -9.46 12.28
C GLU A 224 6.90 -8.93 11.45
N PHE A 225 6.62 -7.94 10.60
CA PHE A 225 7.61 -7.20 9.85
C PHE A 225 7.24 -5.71 9.78
N ILE A 226 8.25 -4.88 9.64
CA ILE A 226 8.08 -3.44 9.43
C ILE A 226 8.94 -3.03 8.24
N LEU A 227 8.34 -2.39 7.26
CA LEU A 227 9.05 -1.73 6.17
C LEU A 227 9.07 -0.23 6.42
N VAL A 228 10.24 0.38 6.29
CA VAL A 228 10.43 1.81 6.55
C VAL A 228 11.00 2.48 5.33
N GLY A 229 10.39 3.58 4.90
CA GLY A 229 10.78 4.26 3.67
C GLY A 229 10.58 5.76 3.76
N GLY A 230 11.55 6.51 3.25
CA GLY A 230 11.49 7.97 3.19
C GLY A 230 10.46 8.49 2.19
N MET A 231 10.12 9.77 2.33
CA MET A 231 9.16 10.43 1.47
C MET A 231 9.76 10.84 0.12
N THR A 232 9.04 10.57 -0.96
CA THR A 232 9.37 11.11 -2.29
C THR A 232 8.71 12.47 -2.50
N LEU A 233 9.53 13.51 -2.71
CA LEU A 233 9.10 14.85 -3.09
C LEU A 233 9.19 15.00 -4.61
N PHE A 234 8.10 14.64 -5.29
CA PHE A 234 8.01 14.68 -6.75
C PHE A 234 7.30 15.95 -7.23
N GLY A 235 7.81 16.52 -8.34
CA GLY A 235 7.15 17.55 -9.15
C GLY A 235 7.14 18.94 -8.54
N ASP A 236 6.76 19.95 -9.33
CA ASP A 236 6.71 21.36 -8.93
C ASP A 236 5.41 22.06 -9.35
N LYS A 237 4.46 21.31 -9.93
CA LYS A 237 3.13 21.83 -10.25
C LYS A 237 2.24 21.83 -9.01
N PRO A 238 1.19 22.67 -8.93
CA PRO A 238 0.30 22.75 -7.76
C PRO A 238 -0.29 21.42 -7.32
N SER A 239 -0.56 20.50 -8.26
CA SER A 239 -1.11 19.17 -7.99
C SER A 239 -0.08 18.14 -7.53
N ASP A 240 1.21 18.43 -7.59
CA ASP A 240 2.28 17.46 -7.37
C ASP A 240 2.53 17.27 -5.87
N CYS A 241 2.96 16.07 -5.46
CA CYS A 241 3.06 15.75 -4.02
C CYS A 241 4.00 16.68 -3.25
N LYS A 242 5.09 17.16 -3.87
CA LYS A 242 6.01 18.11 -3.23
C LYS A 242 5.32 19.43 -2.89
N VAL A 243 4.58 20.00 -3.83
CA VAL A 243 3.92 21.30 -3.64
C VAL A 243 2.81 21.17 -2.60
N ARG A 244 1.98 20.12 -2.71
CA ARG A 244 0.93 19.82 -1.73
C ARG A 244 1.49 19.67 -0.31
N TYR A 245 2.59 18.93 -0.15
CA TYR A 245 3.24 18.77 1.15
C TYR A 245 3.75 20.10 1.70
N LEU A 246 4.42 20.90 0.87
CA LEU A 246 4.91 22.23 1.26
C LEU A 246 3.79 23.18 1.65
N ASP A 247 2.64 23.12 0.97
CA ASP A 247 1.50 23.98 1.30
C ASP A 247 0.87 23.61 2.64
N VAL A 248 0.72 22.31 2.93
CA VAL A 248 0.29 21.83 4.25
C VAL A 248 1.30 22.21 5.34
N LEU A 249 2.61 22.14 5.07
CA LEU A 249 3.61 22.63 6.03
C LEU A 249 3.50 24.14 6.26
N LYS A 250 3.27 24.96 5.22
CA LYS A 250 3.10 26.42 5.42
C LYS A 250 1.90 26.75 6.30
N GLU A 251 0.83 25.97 6.19
CA GLU A 251 -0.41 26.17 6.94
C GLU A 251 -0.30 25.70 8.39
N HIS A 252 0.24 24.50 8.62
CA HIS A 252 0.21 23.85 9.93
C HIS A 252 1.55 23.90 10.68
N PHE A 253 2.67 23.99 9.98
CA PHE A 253 4.04 23.88 10.52
C PHE A 253 5.02 24.86 9.83
N PRO A 254 4.70 26.18 9.79
CA PRO A 254 5.45 27.15 8.98
C PRO A 254 6.94 27.21 9.30
N GLU A 255 7.33 26.90 10.54
CA GLU A 255 8.71 26.82 11.02
C GLU A 255 9.53 25.69 10.38
N LEU A 256 8.88 24.66 9.83
CA LEU A 256 9.55 23.54 9.15
C LEU A 256 9.84 23.83 7.68
N VAL A 257 9.17 24.80 7.07
CA VAL A 257 9.32 25.13 5.64
C VAL A 257 10.77 25.53 5.29
N PRO A 258 11.47 26.40 6.06
CA PRO A 258 12.87 26.72 5.78
C PRO A 258 13.78 25.50 5.91
N LYS A 259 13.53 24.61 6.88
CA LYS A 259 14.32 23.39 7.11
C LYS A 259 14.24 22.45 5.91
N LEU A 260 13.03 22.21 5.40
CA LEU A 260 12.82 21.34 4.23
C LEU A 260 13.43 21.90 2.95
N LYS A 261 13.39 23.23 2.74
CA LYS A 261 14.04 23.88 1.58
C LYS A 261 15.56 23.81 1.63
N ASN A 262 16.15 23.84 2.83
CA ASN A 262 17.59 23.75 3.05
C ASN A 262 18.10 22.30 2.98
N CYS A 263 17.23 21.30 3.03
CA CYS A 263 17.53 19.93 2.62
C CYS A 263 17.66 19.85 1.09
N SER A 264 18.71 20.47 0.54
CA SER A 264 19.07 20.34 -0.86
C SER A 264 19.53 18.90 -1.13
N GLY A 265 18.67 18.08 -1.74
CA GLY A 265 19.05 16.91 -2.52
C GLY A 265 19.47 15.63 -1.78
N ILE A 266 19.60 15.59 -0.45
CA ILE A 266 19.97 14.36 0.27
C ILE A 266 19.22 14.28 1.60
N LEU A 267 18.07 13.61 1.59
CA LEU A 267 17.64 12.71 2.68
C LEU A 267 16.58 11.71 2.16
N LEU A 268 16.80 11.19 0.95
CA LEU A 268 15.83 10.34 0.26
C LEU A 268 16.28 8.86 0.13
N HIS A 269 17.42 8.52 0.74
CA HIS A 269 17.98 7.16 0.73
C HIS A 269 18.63 6.72 2.05
N LEU A 270 18.32 7.37 3.17
CA LEU A 270 18.67 6.84 4.49
C LEU A 270 17.43 6.22 5.10
N LEU A 271 17.24 4.94 4.77
CA LEU A 271 16.72 3.85 5.60
C LEU A 271 16.87 2.62 4.71
N GLY A 272 18.11 2.12 4.63
CA GLY A 272 18.32 0.74 4.21
C GLY A 272 17.54 -0.17 5.16
N LEU A 273 16.95 -1.24 4.62
CA LEU A 273 16.23 -2.31 5.33
C LEU A 273 16.55 -2.34 6.84
N ILE A 274 15.72 -1.69 7.66
CA ILE A 274 15.52 -2.13 9.02
C ILE A 274 14.49 -3.26 8.91
N SER A 275 14.91 -4.38 8.32
CA SER A 275 14.22 -5.65 8.53
C SER A 275 14.57 -6.05 9.95
N ILE A 276 13.75 -5.67 10.92
CA ILE A 276 13.82 -6.30 12.24
C ILE A 276 13.28 -7.71 12.01
N ASN A 277 14.18 -8.62 11.63
CA ASN A 277 13.89 -10.05 11.54
C ASN A 277 13.59 -10.54 12.96
N TRP A 278 12.31 -10.52 13.33
CA TRP A 278 11.78 -11.33 14.45
C TRP A 278 11.52 -12.78 14.04
N LEU A 279 12.02 -13.19 12.87
CA LEU A 279 11.92 -14.55 12.34
C LEU A 279 13.33 -15.12 12.11
N TYR A 280 13.92 -15.60 13.21
CA TYR A 280 14.82 -16.75 13.26
C TYR A 280 14.53 -17.56 14.52
#